data_AF-A0A059AI46-F1
#
_entry.id   AF-A0A059AI46-F1
#
_cell.length_a   1.000
_cell.length_b   1.000
_cell.length_c   1.000
_cell.angle_alpha   90.00
_cell.angle_beta   90.00
_cell.angle_gamma   90.00
#
_symmetry.space_group_name_H-M   'P 1'
#
loop_
_entity.id
_entity.type
_entity.pdbx_description
1 polymer ?
#
loop_
_entity_poly.entity_id
_entity_poly.type
_entity_poly.pdbx_seq_one_letter_code
_entity_poly.pdbx_strand_id
1 'polypeptide(L)'
;MNWPDSLSNLYLLGSLQSVPDSLSVCCRNLKALTLSMSRLECNPMEALKDLENLIVLRLLARSFTGTRLRCPGEYFPKLCVLKLWMLEELNELVVEKGAMCKLQELEIRQCKNLAKVAGLRPIGSLESVSLTGVKEKLANDDSLGVSRYIVNAKELIPEEESQRETDKHGRRPGFISFPQ
;
A
#
# COMPACT_ATOMS: atom_id res chain seq x y z
N MET A 1 5.43 -26.12 9.66
CA MET A 1 5.25 -25.27 10.86
C MET A 1 3.90 -25.66 11.45
N ASN A 2 3.82 -26.03 12.73
CA ASN A 2 2.54 -26.34 13.38
C ASN A 2 2.07 -25.09 14.12
N TRP A 3 0.88 -24.59 13.75
CA TRP A 3 0.28 -23.41 14.36
C TRP A 3 -0.72 -23.85 15.44
N PRO A 4 -0.77 -23.18 16.61
CA PRO A 4 -1.75 -23.51 17.63
C PRO A 4 -3.15 -23.02 17.23
N ASP A 5 -4.19 -23.83 17.47
CA ASP A 5 -5.58 -23.51 17.10
C ASP A 5 -6.12 -22.24 17.81
N SER A 6 -5.53 -21.88 18.95
CA SER A 6 -5.86 -20.68 19.72
C SER A 6 -5.17 -19.40 19.22
N LEU A 7 -4.37 -19.48 18.16
CA LEU A 7 -3.63 -18.34 17.62
C LEU A 7 -4.58 -17.28 17.08
N SER A 8 -4.63 -16.14 17.79
CA SER A 8 -5.47 -14.99 17.43
C SER A 8 -4.64 -13.79 16.97
N ASN A 9 -3.39 -13.70 17.42
CA ASN A 9 -2.47 -12.61 17.09
C ASN A 9 -1.15 -13.22 16.64
N LEU A 10 -0.64 -12.79 15.48
CA LEU A 10 0.63 -13.24 14.94
C LEU A 10 1.46 -12.05 14.48
N TYR A 11 2.72 -12.05 14.88
CA TYR A 11 3.74 -11.11 14.41
C TYR A 11 4.86 -11.90 13.75
N LEU A 12 5.11 -11.67 12.47
CA LEU A 12 6.22 -12.27 11.73
C LEU A 12 7.25 -11.20 11.42
N LEU A 13 8.43 -11.35 12.02
CA LEU A 13 9.58 -10.49 11.79
C LEU A 13 10.61 -11.20 10.91
N GLY A 14 11.13 -10.48 9.91
CA GLY A 14 12.22 -10.95 9.07
C GLY A 14 11.74 -11.44 7.72
N SER A 15 12.70 -11.72 6.84
CA SER A 15 12.45 -12.02 5.42
C SER A 15 11.67 -13.31 5.26
N LEU A 16 10.62 -13.25 4.44
CA LEU A 16 9.82 -14.39 4.02
C LEU A 16 9.97 -14.52 2.50
N GLN A 17 10.23 -15.71 1.99
CA GLN A 17 10.20 -15.96 0.54
C GLN A 17 8.77 -15.82 0.00
N SER A 18 7.80 -16.31 0.77
CA SER A 18 6.37 -16.17 0.53
C SER A 18 5.63 -16.25 1.87
N VAL A 19 4.36 -15.85 1.87
CA VAL A 19 3.47 -16.18 2.99
C VAL A 19 3.28 -17.70 2.99
N PRO A 20 3.47 -18.41 4.12
CA PRO A 20 3.28 -19.85 4.15
C PRO A 20 1.82 -20.23 3.89
N ASP A 21 1.56 -21.13 2.94
CA ASP A 21 0.19 -21.61 2.63
C ASP A 21 -0.53 -22.18 3.86
N SER A 22 0.23 -22.81 4.76
CA SER A 22 -0.27 -23.32 6.04
C SER A 22 -0.91 -22.25 6.93
N LEU A 23 -0.55 -20.97 6.77
CA LEU A 23 -1.11 -19.88 7.57
C LEU A 23 -2.60 -19.72 7.30
N SER A 24 -2.99 -19.71 6.03
CA SER A 24 -4.39 -19.58 5.59
C SER A 24 -5.24 -20.80 6.00
N VAL A 25 -4.64 -21.99 5.99
CA VAL A 25 -5.36 -23.24 6.31
C VAL A 25 -5.51 -23.45 7.82
N CYS A 26 -4.45 -23.21 8.59
CA CYS A 26 -4.39 -23.58 10.00
C CYS A 26 -4.85 -22.44 10.93
N CYS A 27 -4.66 -21.18 10.55
CA CYS A 27 -4.87 -20.04 11.45
C CYS A 27 -6.24 -19.38 11.25
N ARG A 28 -7.32 -20.18 11.22
CA ARG A 28 -8.69 -19.65 10.99
C ARG A 28 -9.16 -18.69 12.08
N ASN A 29 -8.61 -18.79 13.30
CA ASN A 29 -8.95 -17.90 14.42
C ASN A 29 -8.11 -16.62 14.46
N LEU A 30 -7.22 -16.41 13.47
CA LEU A 30 -6.33 -15.26 13.45
C LEU A 30 -7.12 -13.97 13.21
N LYS A 31 -7.06 -13.08 14.20
CA LYS A 31 -7.72 -11.77 14.20
C LYS A 31 -6.76 -10.64 13.90
N ALA A 32 -5.48 -10.78 14.26
CA ALA A 32 -4.48 -9.75 14.01
C ALA A 32 -3.21 -10.36 13.43
N LEU A 33 -2.77 -9.83 12.29
CA LEU A 33 -1.52 -10.21 11.64
C LEU A 33 -0.63 -8.99 11.45
N THR A 34 0.63 -9.12 11.81
CA THR A 34 1.68 -8.15 11.52
C THR A 34 2.80 -8.83 10.75
N LEU A 35 3.10 -8.31 9.57
CA LEU A 35 4.27 -8.68 8.78
C LEU A 35 5.25 -7.51 8.83
N SER A 36 6.49 -7.79 9.23
CA SER A 36 7.54 -6.78 9.36
C SER A 36 8.84 -7.28 8.75
N MET A 37 9.48 -6.48 7.89
CA MET A 37 10.73 -6.87 7.22
C MET A 37 10.63 -8.16 6.40
N SER A 38 9.41 -8.55 6.02
CA SER A 38 9.09 -9.76 5.26
C SER A 38 9.54 -9.75 3.81
N ARG A 39 9.74 -8.57 3.19
CA ARG A 39 10.25 -8.45 1.82
C ARG A 39 9.47 -9.28 0.80
N LEU A 40 8.15 -9.36 0.96
CA LEU A 40 7.29 -10.08 0.04
C LEU A 40 7.27 -9.34 -1.30
N GLU A 41 7.65 -10.03 -2.37
CA GLU A 41 7.58 -9.51 -3.74
C GLU A 41 6.17 -9.70 -4.32
N CYS A 42 5.55 -10.84 -4.03
CA CYS A 42 4.17 -11.12 -4.39
C CYS A 42 3.20 -10.35 -3.51
N ASN A 43 2.01 -10.06 -4.06
CA ASN A 43 0.98 -9.32 -3.34
C ASN A 43 0.52 -10.07 -2.08
N PRO A 44 0.72 -9.51 -0.87
CA PRO A 44 0.36 -10.17 0.38
C PRO A 44 -1.16 -10.33 0.55
N MET A 45 -1.97 -9.45 -0.04
CA MET A 45 -3.43 -9.55 0.09
C MET A 45 -3.99 -10.78 -0.62
N GLU A 46 -3.36 -11.21 -1.72
CA GLU A 46 -3.75 -12.43 -2.44
C GLU A 46 -3.43 -13.68 -1.62
N ALA A 47 -2.27 -13.70 -0.94
CA ALA A 47 -1.86 -14.82 -0.12
C ALA A 47 -2.63 -14.93 1.20
N LEU A 48 -3.13 -13.80 1.72
CA LEU A 48 -3.83 -13.71 3.01
C LEU A 48 -5.35 -13.73 2.87
N LYS A 49 -5.89 -13.83 1.65
CA LYS A 49 -7.31 -13.63 1.37
C LYS A 49 -8.25 -14.60 2.09
N ASP A 50 -7.76 -15.81 2.37
CA ASP A 50 -8.51 -16.88 3.04
C ASP A 50 -8.57 -16.69 4.57
N LEU A 51 -7.89 -15.68 5.12
CA LEU A 51 -7.99 -15.29 6.53
C LEU A 51 -9.26 -14.45 6.77
N GLU A 52 -10.43 -15.07 6.60
CA GLU A 52 -11.74 -14.39 6.68
C GLU A 52 -12.03 -13.74 8.03
N ASN A 53 -11.38 -14.21 9.10
CA ASN A 53 -11.54 -13.70 10.46
C ASN A 53 -10.58 -12.57 10.84
N LEU A 54 -9.73 -12.14 9.90
CA LEU A 54 -8.74 -11.10 10.14
C LEU A 54 -9.43 -9.75 10.35
N ILE A 55 -9.18 -9.14 11.50
CA ILE A 55 -9.70 -7.83 11.92
C ILE A 55 -8.65 -6.75 11.71
N VAL A 56 -7.38 -7.08 11.95
CA VAL A 56 -6.27 -6.14 11.85
C VAL A 56 -5.14 -6.71 11.01
N LEU A 57 -4.72 -5.95 10.00
CA LEU A 57 -3.54 -6.25 9.19
C LEU A 57 -2.54 -5.10 9.26
N ARG A 58 -1.28 -5.43 9.54
CA ARG A 58 -0.17 -4.50 9.57
C ARG A 58 0.93 -4.98 8.64
N LEU A 59 1.27 -4.16 7.64
CA LEU A 59 2.40 -4.35 6.75
C LEU A 59 3.43 -3.28 7.07
N LEU A 60 4.53 -3.66 7.72
CA LEU A 60 5.50 -2.77 8.34
C LEU A 60 6.89 -2.96 7.75
N ALA A 61 7.67 -1.88 7.66
CA ALA A 61 9.11 -1.89 7.41
C ALA A 61 9.53 -2.85 6.28
N ARG A 62 9.34 -2.45 5.02
CA ARG A 62 9.67 -3.28 3.85
C ARG A 62 9.07 -4.70 3.90
N SER A 63 7.90 -4.90 4.53
CA SER A 63 7.21 -6.19 4.51
C SER A 63 6.69 -6.56 3.12
N PHE A 64 6.45 -5.56 2.27
CA PHE A 64 6.11 -5.69 0.87
C PHE A 64 7.05 -4.81 0.05
N THR A 65 7.64 -5.38 -1.00
CA THR A 65 8.62 -4.71 -1.89
C THR A 65 8.08 -4.57 -3.33
N GLY A 66 6.82 -4.94 -3.57
CA GLY A 66 6.15 -4.66 -4.83
C GLY A 66 5.64 -3.21 -4.92
N THR A 67 5.40 -2.75 -6.14
CA THR A 67 4.99 -1.37 -6.42
C THR A 67 3.48 -1.15 -6.38
N ARG A 68 2.68 -2.21 -6.52
CA ARG A 68 1.22 -2.16 -6.51
C ARG A 68 0.65 -3.15 -5.50
N LEU A 69 -0.05 -2.64 -4.49
CA LEU A 69 -0.79 -3.43 -3.52
C LEU A 69 -2.26 -3.45 -3.93
N ARG A 70 -2.76 -4.60 -4.39
CA ARG A 70 -4.17 -4.79 -4.77
C ARG A 70 -4.89 -5.53 -3.66
N CYS A 71 -5.98 -4.97 -3.14
CA CYS A 71 -6.88 -5.62 -2.19
C CYS A 71 -8.02 -6.27 -2.99
N PRO A 72 -8.06 -7.61 -3.11
CA PRO A 72 -9.01 -8.30 -3.98
C PRO A 72 -10.44 -8.15 -3.48
N GLY A 73 -11.39 -8.02 -4.43
CA GLY A 73 -12.81 -7.89 -4.12
C GLY A 73 -13.37 -9.12 -3.40
N GLU A 74 -14.38 -8.93 -2.57
CA GLU A 74 -15.09 -10.00 -1.82
C GLU A 74 -14.30 -10.66 -0.68
N TYR A 75 -13.02 -10.31 -0.50
CA TYR A 75 -12.19 -10.82 0.61
C TYR A 75 -12.08 -9.84 1.78
N PHE A 76 -11.56 -10.34 2.89
CA PHE A 76 -11.37 -9.61 4.15
C PHE A 76 -12.68 -9.04 4.73
N PRO A 77 -13.75 -9.85 4.88
CA PRO A 77 -15.07 -9.38 5.29
C PRO A 77 -15.15 -8.82 6.73
N LYS A 78 -14.12 -9.06 7.55
CA LYS A 78 -14.04 -8.61 8.95
C LYS A 78 -12.90 -7.61 9.21
N LEU A 79 -12.13 -7.23 8.19
CA LEU A 79 -10.98 -6.36 8.37
C LEU A 79 -11.46 -4.95 8.68
N CYS A 80 -11.14 -4.47 9.88
CA CYS A 80 -11.49 -3.15 10.40
C CYS A 80 -10.31 -2.18 10.32
N VAL A 81 -9.07 -2.68 10.44
CA VAL A 81 -7.86 -1.83 10.53
C VAL A 81 -6.79 -2.32 9.56
N LEU A 82 -6.34 -1.44 8.67
CA LEU A 82 -5.22 -1.66 7.77
C LEU A 82 -4.12 -0.62 8.00
N LYS A 83 -2.91 -1.08 8.32
CA LYS A 83 -1.74 -0.21 8.51
C LYS A 83 -0.63 -0.55 7.52
N LEU A 84 -0.20 0.46 6.76
CA LEU A 84 0.85 0.37 5.75
C LEU A 84 2.00 1.31 6.12
N TRP A 85 3.07 0.77 6.69
CA TRP A 85 4.15 1.57 7.27
C TRP A 85 5.49 1.27 6.61
N MET A 86 6.19 2.31 6.13
CA MET A 86 7.53 2.20 5.54
C MET A 86 7.60 1.16 4.41
N LEU A 87 6.58 1.16 3.54
CA LEU A 87 6.56 0.37 2.30
C LEU A 87 7.19 1.23 1.19
N GLU A 88 8.53 1.23 1.16
CA GLU A 88 9.31 2.18 0.35
C GLU A 88 9.03 2.07 -1.15
N GLU A 89 8.80 0.86 -1.68
CA GLU A 89 8.55 0.65 -3.11
C GLU A 89 7.08 0.85 -3.53
N LEU A 90 6.17 0.92 -2.55
CA LEU A 90 4.75 0.99 -2.83
C LEU A 90 4.40 2.31 -3.52
N ASN A 91 3.86 2.20 -4.74
CA ASN A 91 3.46 3.33 -5.57
C ASN A 91 1.93 3.47 -5.67
N GLU A 92 1.21 2.35 -5.71
CA GLU A 92 -0.24 2.33 -5.87
C GLU A 92 -0.92 1.36 -4.90
N LEU A 93 -1.95 1.83 -4.19
CA LEU A 93 -2.91 1.01 -3.46
C LEU A 93 -4.22 0.94 -4.26
N VAL A 94 -4.63 -0.26 -4.66
CA VAL A 94 -5.88 -0.49 -5.40
C VAL A 94 -6.81 -1.33 -4.54
N VAL A 95 -7.92 -0.75 -4.11
CA VAL A 95 -8.98 -1.47 -3.41
C VAL A 95 -10.08 -1.82 -4.41
N GLU A 96 -10.30 -3.11 -4.61
CA GLU A 96 -11.34 -3.55 -5.53
C GLU A 96 -12.73 -3.48 -4.92
N LYS A 97 -13.75 -3.46 -5.79
CA LYS A 97 -15.15 -3.42 -5.36
C LYS A 97 -15.44 -4.61 -4.44
N GLY A 98 -15.97 -4.32 -3.25
CA GLY A 98 -16.34 -5.34 -2.26
C GLY A 98 -15.20 -5.82 -1.37
N ALA A 99 -13.96 -5.37 -1.58
CA ALA A 99 -12.84 -5.69 -0.70
C ALA A 99 -13.00 -4.96 0.65
N MET A 100 -12.62 -5.61 1.75
CA MET A 100 -12.49 -4.98 3.08
C MET A 100 -13.73 -4.16 3.47
N CYS A 101 -14.93 -4.70 3.26
CA CYS A 101 -16.19 -3.97 3.35
C CYS A 101 -16.52 -3.39 4.74
N LYS A 102 -15.78 -3.80 5.78
CA LYS A 102 -15.87 -3.32 7.17
C LYS A 102 -14.67 -2.47 7.61
N LEU A 103 -13.81 -2.05 6.69
CA LEU A 103 -12.64 -1.24 7.03
C LEU A 103 -13.10 0.08 7.65
N GLN A 104 -12.57 0.41 8.83
CA GLN A 104 -12.87 1.62 9.61
C GLN A 104 -11.67 2.56 9.66
N GLU A 105 -10.45 2.00 9.75
CA GLU A 105 -9.20 2.76 9.84
C GLU A 105 -8.23 2.32 8.74
N LEU A 106 -7.79 3.29 7.95
CA LEU A 106 -6.65 3.16 7.06
C LEU A 106 -5.53 4.09 7.53
N GLU A 107 -4.38 3.52 7.89
CA GLU A 107 -3.20 4.30 8.25
C GLU A 107 -2.06 4.02 7.28
N ILE A 108 -1.55 5.08 6.64
CA ILE A 108 -0.41 5.03 5.75
C ILE A 108 0.68 5.94 6.30
N ARG A 109 1.81 5.33 6.65
CA ARG A 109 2.93 6.03 7.29
C ARG A 109 4.24 5.79 6.55
N GLN A 110 4.97 6.86 6.25
CA GLN A 110 6.31 6.82 5.65
C GLN A 110 6.39 5.98 4.35
N CYS A 111 5.28 5.93 3.59
CA CYS A 111 5.22 5.30 2.27
C CYS A 111 5.50 6.37 1.20
N LYS A 112 6.76 6.77 1.10
CA LYS A 112 7.18 8.00 0.40
C LYS A 112 6.93 7.96 -1.11
N ASN A 113 6.90 6.77 -1.71
CA ASN A 113 6.67 6.60 -3.15
C ASN A 113 5.20 6.43 -3.53
N LEU A 114 4.28 6.36 -2.55
CA LEU A 114 2.87 6.17 -2.79
C LEU A 114 2.30 7.40 -3.51
N ALA A 115 1.89 7.20 -4.75
CA ALA A 115 1.37 8.24 -5.63
C ALA A 115 -0.15 8.19 -5.79
N LYS A 116 -0.77 7.02 -5.56
CA LYS A 116 -2.19 6.82 -5.81
C LYS A 116 -2.82 5.81 -4.86
N VAL A 117 -4.02 6.14 -4.40
CA VAL A 117 -4.89 5.23 -3.65
C VAL A 117 -6.25 5.25 -4.34
N ALA A 118 -6.72 4.10 -4.81
CA ALA A 118 -7.97 3.96 -5.56
C ALA A 118 -8.93 3.02 -4.86
N GLY A 119 -10.23 3.27 -5.01
CA GLY A 119 -11.28 2.34 -4.61
C GLY A 119 -11.71 2.40 -3.15
N LEU A 120 -11.37 3.47 -2.41
CA LEU A 120 -11.88 3.69 -1.06
C LEU A 120 -13.34 4.16 -1.01
N ARG A 121 -13.82 4.84 -2.07
CA ARG A 121 -15.19 5.40 -2.14
C ARG A 121 -16.32 4.41 -1.81
N PRO A 122 -16.31 3.15 -2.29
CA PRO A 122 -17.38 2.19 -2.01
C PRO A 122 -17.40 1.67 -0.55
N ILE A 123 -16.39 1.96 0.27
CA ILE A 123 -16.29 1.44 1.64
C ILE A 123 -17.11 2.33 2.58
N GLY A 124 -18.38 1.97 2.77
CA GLY A 124 -19.33 2.70 3.60
C GLY A 124 -18.89 2.90 5.05
N SER A 125 -18.16 1.91 5.61
CA SER A 125 -17.72 1.85 7.00
C SER A 125 -16.44 2.62 7.32
N LEU A 126 -15.72 3.12 6.33
CA LEU A 126 -14.44 3.78 6.57
C LEU A 126 -14.69 5.10 7.31
N GLU A 127 -14.03 5.29 8.45
CA GLU A 127 -14.24 6.42 9.37
C GLU A 127 -13.05 7.38 9.34
N SER A 128 -11.84 6.83 9.24
CA SER A 128 -10.60 7.61 9.29
C SER A 128 -9.55 7.16 8.29
N VAL A 129 -8.86 8.14 7.72
CA VAL A 129 -7.66 7.94 6.89
C VAL A 129 -6.55 8.79 7.47
N SER A 130 -5.49 8.14 7.95
CA SER A 130 -4.31 8.83 8.48
C SER A 130 -3.16 8.69 7.50
N LEU A 131 -2.61 9.82 7.08
CA LEU A 131 -1.48 9.95 6.16
C LEU A 131 -0.34 10.63 6.91
N THR A 132 0.82 9.98 7.03
CA THR A 132 1.99 10.57 7.67
C THR A 132 3.23 10.28 6.84
N GLY A 133 4.05 11.27 6.48
CA GLY A 133 5.28 10.99 5.71
C GLY A 133 5.02 10.47 4.29
N VAL A 134 3.94 10.92 3.65
CA VAL A 134 3.59 10.60 2.26
C VAL A 134 3.66 11.87 1.39
N LYS A 135 3.61 11.74 0.07
CA LYS A 135 3.60 12.89 -0.84
C LYS A 135 2.35 13.76 -0.64
N GLU A 136 2.53 15.07 -0.66
CA GLU A 136 1.45 16.04 -0.45
C GLU A 136 0.31 15.89 -1.47
N LYS A 137 0.65 15.61 -2.74
CA LYS A 137 -0.34 15.39 -3.81
C LYS A 137 -1.32 14.25 -3.52
N LEU A 138 -0.92 13.27 -2.71
CA LEU A 138 -1.80 12.18 -2.29
C LEU A 138 -2.85 12.64 -1.27
N ALA A 139 -2.52 13.63 -0.45
CA ALA A 139 -3.42 14.17 0.57
C ALA A 139 -4.52 15.07 -0.04
N ASN A 140 -4.39 15.47 -1.30
CA ASN A 140 -5.39 16.28 -1.99
C ASN A 140 -6.66 15.45 -2.27
N ASP A 141 -7.81 16.00 -1.92
CA ASP A 141 -9.11 15.29 -1.84
C ASP A 141 -9.51 14.60 -3.15
N ASP A 142 -9.18 15.19 -4.30
CA ASP A 142 -9.48 14.64 -5.64
C ASP A 142 -8.79 13.29 -5.91
N SER A 143 -7.61 13.06 -5.30
CA SER A 143 -6.80 11.85 -5.50
C SER A 143 -7.33 10.63 -4.75
N LEU A 144 -7.97 10.87 -3.60
CA LEU A 144 -8.53 9.83 -2.73
C LEU A 144 -10.05 9.68 -2.97
N GLY A 145 -10.72 10.77 -3.38
CA GLY A 145 -12.16 10.87 -3.55
C GLY A 145 -12.92 10.82 -2.22
N VAL A 146 -12.43 11.51 -1.19
CA VAL A 146 -12.70 11.24 0.23
C VAL A 146 -13.24 12.41 1.04
N SER A 147 -14.03 13.31 0.44
CA SER A 147 -14.69 14.42 1.16
C SER A 147 -15.55 14.01 2.37
N ARG A 148 -15.81 12.70 2.56
CA ARG A 148 -16.56 12.11 3.70
C ARG A 148 -15.70 11.72 4.91
N TYR A 149 -14.38 11.60 4.79
CA TYR A 149 -13.54 10.95 5.80
C TYR A 149 -12.72 11.97 6.60
N ILE A 150 -12.41 11.65 7.86
CA ILE A 150 -11.42 12.41 8.62
C ILE A 150 -10.05 12.05 8.04
N VAL A 151 -9.52 12.93 7.18
CA VAL A 151 -8.15 12.83 6.68
C VAL A 151 -7.22 13.54 7.65
N ASN A 152 -6.37 12.78 8.35
CA ASN A 152 -5.32 13.34 9.19
C ASN A 152 -3.99 13.26 8.44
N ALA A 153 -3.53 14.38 7.90
CA ALA A 153 -2.28 14.46 7.16
C ALA A 153 -1.21 15.17 8.00
N LYS A 154 -0.06 14.51 8.19
CA LYS A 154 1.09 15.04 8.93
C LYS A 154 2.39 14.74 8.19
N GLU A 155 3.43 15.57 8.40
CA GLU A 155 4.77 15.32 7.84
C GLU A 155 4.74 15.06 6.32
N LEU A 156 3.91 15.80 5.56
CA LEU A 156 3.79 15.61 4.12
C LEU A 156 5.10 15.98 3.40
N ILE A 157 5.38 15.26 2.33
CA ILE A 157 6.58 15.45 1.50
C ILE A 157 6.17 16.31 0.28
N PRO A 158 6.73 17.53 0.13
CA PRO A 158 6.49 18.36 -1.06
C PRO A 158 6.93 17.65 -2.34
N GLU A 159 6.29 17.96 -3.47
CA GLU A 159 6.86 17.60 -4.77
C GLU A 159 8.09 18.48 -5.00
N GLU A 160 9.28 17.89 -5.01
CA GLU A 160 10.41 18.56 -5.65
C GLU A 160 10.10 18.59 -7.15
N GLU A 161 9.97 19.80 -7.72
CA GLU A 161 10.02 19.97 -9.17
C GLU A 161 11.35 19.35 -9.64
N SER A 162 11.27 18.25 -10.39
CA SER A 162 12.41 17.73 -11.12
C SER A 162 12.90 18.84 -12.04
N GLN A 163 13.92 19.57 -11.60
CA GLN A 163 14.52 20.65 -12.37
C GLN A 163 15.02 20.07 -13.69
N ARG A 164 14.51 20.70 -14.75
CA ARG A 164 14.97 20.67 -16.13
C ARG A 164 16.48 20.41 -16.23
N GLU A 165 16.88 19.27 -16.77
CA GLU A 165 18.20 19.10 -17.35
C GLU A 165 18.17 18.13 -18.54
N THR A 166 17.61 18.60 -19.66
CA THR A 166 18.13 18.28 -20.99
C THR A 166 18.00 19.51 -21.88
N ASP A 167 18.85 20.51 -21.66
CA ASP A 167 19.04 21.56 -22.67
C ASP A 167 20.50 22.01 -22.73
N LYS A 168 21.40 21.08 -23.10
CA LYS A 168 22.73 21.36 -23.66
C LYS A 168 23.20 20.21 -24.56
N HIS A 169 22.60 20.05 -25.74
CA HIS A 169 23.28 19.66 -26.98
C HIS A 169 22.27 19.62 -28.14
N GLY A 170 22.38 20.59 -29.06
CA GLY A 170 21.52 20.58 -30.24
C GLY A 170 21.36 21.90 -30.98
N ARG A 171 22.17 22.94 -30.72
CA ARG A 171 22.29 24.05 -31.67
C ARG A 171 23.05 23.54 -32.89
N ARG A 172 22.31 23.14 -33.93
CA ARG A 172 22.82 23.01 -35.31
C ARG A 172 23.17 24.42 -35.82
N PRO A 173 24.39 24.68 -36.30
CA PRO A 173 24.62 25.72 -37.29
C PRO A 173 24.46 25.10 -38.68
N GLY A 174 23.80 25.84 -39.57
CA GLY A 174 23.52 25.44 -40.95
C GLY A 174 24.76 25.30 -41.84
N PHE A 175 24.50 24.69 -42.98
CA PHE A 175 25.39 24.32 -44.08
C PHE A 175 26.19 25.47 -44.70
N ILE A 176 27.37 25.13 -45.25
CA ILE A 176 27.92 25.80 -46.44
C ILE A 176 28.54 24.73 -47.36
N SER A 177 28.12 24.73 -48.63
CA SER A 177 28.57 23.86 -49.72
C SER A 177 29.81 24.44 -50.41
N PHE A 178 30.65 23.57 -50.97
CA PHE A 178 31.68 23.94 -51.97
C PHE A 178 31.36 23.26 -53.31
N PRO A 179 31.55 23.93 -54.46
CA PRO A 179 31.47 23.30 -55.78
C PRO A 179 32.77 22.58 -56.14
N GLN A 180 32.68 21.66 -57.10
CA GLN A 180 33.81 20.93 -57.70
C GLN A 180 34.69 21.83 -58.56
#